data_AF-A0A7S7M4Z8-F1
#
_entry.id   AF-A0A7S7M4Z8-F1
#
_cell.length_a   1.000
_cell.length_b   1.000
_cell.length_c   1.000
_cell.angle_alpha   90.00
_cell.angle_beta   90.00
_cell.angle_gamma   90.00
#
_symmetry.space_group_name_H-M   'P 1'
#
loop_
_entity.id
_entity.type
_entity.pdbx_description
1 polymer ?
#
loop_
_entity_poly.entity_id
_entity_poly.type
_entity_poly.pdbx_seq_one_letter_code
_entity_poly.pdbx_strand_id
1 'polypeptide(L)'
;EEGVLLSAEEMILNMCRQTQEEFTALISDPFASHIIRVLLYVLAGRTVADDGTGKGTVRSKKSAKYNESNNSKTNAGAFRPTRLVPPSFKEMLRTITSTMMNGLSDSIVRSLAVHQVANPVLQLLLEVSAKDDEASKDGLVDKLLMDITHEEEPGTKNHDRDAYVETLLRDQVGSHLLEKIMQVASPALFQKFYTSYFRGRLVKLSFHPIANYVIQQFFVHAKTPVQLAMMVEEVVPEFEQFLQYGRPGVIRAVVEACKNVGACHKEVIGGLCAAFQTHTTIERKEFMHVVLNMETYDALMERRAQQESIKPKFHPQGAVILQLLLQFPEEHSKIVVDSYFAQKEELMYAWTMDPVGSHVIEAFLTSPTLNLKVKRKILKSFMGKYHSMAKDRYGGHTVDKCWAVSDIEMKEKIAAELLAHEQELSQNFHGKFILRNCKIDQFKRKREEWVEREKGIERKKDMFMDILGDAVLATAHGKQ
;
A
#
# COMPACT_ATOMS: atom_id res chain seq x y z
N GLU A 1 41.06 36.81 -5.75
CA GLU A 1 40.15 35.99 -6.57
C GLU A 1 38.79 36.04 -5.92
N GLU A 2 37.79 36.62 -6.59
CA GLU A 2 36.41 36.59 -6.11
C GLU A 2 35.89 35.16 -6.28
N GLY A 3 35.64 34.47 -5.17
CA GLY A 3 35.15 33.09 -5.20
C GLY A 3 33.75 33.04 -5.80
N VAL A 4 33.56 32.23 -6.85
CA VAL A 4 32.24 31.98 -7.43
C VAL A 4 31.45 31.09 -6.46
N LEU A 5 30.38 31.64 -5.90
CA LEU A 5 29.41 30.88 -5.11
C LEU A 5 28.55 30.03 -6.06
N LEU A 6 28.85 28.73 -6.13
CA LEU A 6 28.06 27.79 -6.93
C LEU A 6 26.64 27.65 -6.37
N SER A 7 25.68 27.45 -7.27
CA SER A 7 24.33 27.03 -6.89
C SER A 7 24.32 25.61 -6.32
N ALA A 8 23.28 25.25 -5.55
CA ALA A 8 23.12 23.89 -5.05
C ALA A 8 23.03 22.85 -6.18
N GLU A 9 22.42 23.23 -7.31
CA GLU A 9 22.36 22.43 -8.54
C GLU A 9 23.77 22.12 -9.05
N GLU A 10 24.60 23.14 -9.24
CA GLU A 10 25.98 22.98 -9.74
C GLU A 10 26.87 22.20 -8.77
N MET A 11 26.72 22.42 -7.46
CA MET A 11 27.47 21.66 -6.44
C MET A 11 27.17 20.16 -6.52
N ILE A 12 25.88 19.78 -6.62
CA ILE A 12 25.46 18.38 -6.74
C ILE A 12 25.97 17.77 -8.05
N LEU A 13 25.79 18.48 -9.17
CA LEU A 13 26.25 18.02 -10.47
C LEU A 13 27.78 17.85 -10.51
N ASN A 14 28.55 18.78 -9.93
CA ASN A 14 30.00 18.68 -9.84
C ASN A 14 30.43 17.47 -9.00
N MET A 15 29.77 17.21 -7.88
CA MET A 15 30.03 16.02 -7.07
C MET A 15 29.76 14.73 -7.85
N CYS A 16 28.65 14.66 -8.59
CA CYS A 16 28.35 13.51 -9.44
C CYS A 16 29.41 13.30 -10.53
N ARG A 17 29.86 14.36 -11.20
CA ARG A 17 30.91 14.27 -12.24
C ARG A 17 32.25 13.80 -11.66
N GLN A 18 32.65 14.31 -10.50
CA GLN A 18 33.91 13.93 -9.84
C GLN A 18 33.93 12.48 -9.36
N THR A 19 32.76 11.90 -9.04
CA THR A 19 32.63 10.54 -8.54
C THR A 19 32.21 9.53 -9.61
N GLN A 20 32.06 9.99 -10.86
CA GLN A 20 31.45 9.22 -11.93
C GLN A 20 32.21 7.94 -12.28
N GLU A 21 33.54 8.03 -12.34
CA GLU A 21 34.41 6.90 -12.68
C GLU A 21 34.38 5.79 -11.61
N GLU A 22 34.10 6.17 -10.36
CA GLU A 22 34.11 5.26 -9.21
C GLU A 22 32.73 4.63 -8.92
N PHE A 23 31.66 5.07 -9.60
CA PHE A 23 30.30 4.58 -9.29
C PHE A 23 30.17 3.06 -9.33
N THR A 24 30.86 2.41 -10.26
CA THR A 24 30.87 0.94 -10.38
C THR A 24 31.47 0.23 -9.16
N ALA A 25 32.43 0.85 -8.48
CA ALA A 25 33.01 0.34 -7.23
C ALA A 25 32.17 0.73 -6.01
N LEU A 26 31.63 1.97 -5.98
CA LEU A 26 30.92 2.51 -4.82
C LEU A 26 29.59 1.81 -4.52
N ILE A 27 28.98 1.15 -5.51
CA ILE A 27 27.65 0.53 -5.35
C ILE A 27 27.68 -0.73 -4.50
N SER A 28 28.81 -1.44 -4.46
CA SER A 28 29.00 -2.63 -3.61
C SER A 28 29.65 -2.30 -2.27
N ASP A 29 30.14 -1.06 -2.08
CA ASP A 29 30.72 -0.61 -0.82
C ASP A 29 29.64 -0.40 0.27
N PRO A 30 29.82 -0.97 1.48
CA PRO A 30 28.83 -0.90 2.56
C PRO A 30 28.47 0.51 3.02
N PHE A 31 29.32 1.51 2.81
CA PHE A 31 29.09 2.89 3.22
C PHE A 31 28.72 3.78 2.04
N ALA A 32 29.49 3.71 0.95
CA ALA A 32 29.29 4.56 -0.21
C ALA A 32 27.96 4.26 -0.93
N SER A 33 27.49 3.01 -0.93
CA SER A 33 26.18 2.66 -1.51
C SER A 33 25.02 3.48 -0.93
N HIS A 34 25.07 3.85 0.35
CA HIS A 34 24.09 4.74 0.96
C HIS A 34 24.15 6.17 0.38
N ILE A 35 25.36 6.67 0.12
CA ILE A 35 25.57 8.00 -0.51
C ILE A 35 25.04 7.97 -1.95
N ILE A 36 25.33 6.91 -2.70
CA ILE A 36 24.79 6.73 -4.07
C ILE A 36 23.26 6.72 -4.06
N ARG A 37 22.63 6.01 -3.13
CA ARG A 37 21.16 6.01 -3.01
C ARG A 37 20.59 7.38 -2.71
N VAL A 38 21.23 8.15 -1.82
CA VAL A 38 20.81 9.53 -1.52
C VAL A 38 20.95 10.42 -2.76
N LEU A 39 22.04 10.28 -3.51
CA LEU A 39 22.23 11.00 -4.77
C LEU A 39 21.12 10.71 -5.77
N LEU A 40 20.81 9.43 -6.00
CA LEU A 40 19.73 9.03 -6.90
C LEU A 40 18.37 9.59 -6.45
N TYR A 41 18.08 9.60 -5.14
CA TYR A 41 16.87 10.22 -4.62
C TYR A 41 16.83 11.73 -4.90
N VAL A 42 17.92 12.45 -4.63
CA VAL A 42 18.01 13.90 -4.86
C VAL A 42 17.83 14.24 -6.33
N LEU A 43 18.53 13.53 -7.23
CA LEU A 43 18.42 13.72 -8.67
C LEU A 43 17.00 13.41 -9.19
N ALA A 44 16.33 12.42 -8.61
CA ALA A 44 14.95 12.07 -8.95
C ALA A 44 13.89 12.95 -8.24
N GLY A 45 14.29 13.95 -7.45
CA GLY A 45 13.38 14.81 -6.69
C GLY A 45 12.65 14.11 -5.55
N ARG A 46 13.08 12.91 -5.16
CA ARG A 46 12.47 12.12 -4.09
C ARG A 46 13.12 12.47 -2.76
N THR A 47 12.38 12.29 -1.68
CA THR A 47 12.99 12.38 -0.34
C THR A 47 13.58 11.02 0.03
N VAL A 48 14.65 11.01 0.84
CA VAL A 48 15.29 9.77 1.32
C VAL A 48 14.33 8.87 2.13
N ALA A 49 13.19 9.43 2.58
CA ALA A 49 12.12 8.74 3.28
C ALA A 49 10.93 8.35 2.36
N ASP A 50 10.97 8.72 1.08
CA ASP A 50 9.87 8.54 0.12
C ASP A 50 10.19 7.35 -0.80
N ASP A 51 9.62 6.21 -0.45
CA ASP A 51 9.78 4.92 -1.11
C ASP A 51 8.49 4.47 -1.83
N GLY A 52 7.46 5.32 -1.91
CA GLY A 52 6.15 4.94 -2.43
C GLY A 52 5.41 3.85 -1.62
N THR A 53 6.02 3.32 -0.54
CA THR A 53 5.42 2.30 0.35
C THR A 53 5.27 2.77 1.80
N GLY A 54 5.70 4.00 2.10
CA GLY A 54 5.61 4.62 3.43
C GLY A 54 6.62 4.07 4.45
N LYS A 55 7.65 3.32 4.03
CA LYS A 55 8.63 2.67 4.91
C LYS A 55 10.06 2.92 4.42
N GLY A 56 10.58 4.11 4.70
CA GLY A 56 11.92 4.57 4.33
C GLY A 56 12.99 3.46 4.27
N THR A 57 13.40 3.12 3.05
CA THR A 57 14.28 1.99 2.69
C THR A 57 15.74 2.18 3.09
N VAL A 58 16.14 3.34 3.63
CA VAL A 58 17.52 3.52 4.13
C VAL A 58 17.74 2.81 5.47
N ARG A 59 16.67 2.47 6.19
CA ARG A 59 16.75 1.76 7.48
C ARG A 59 16.19 0.35 7.34
N SER A 60 16.90 -0.63 7.91
CA SER A 60 16.41 -2.00 7.99
C SER A 60 15.14 -2.07 8.85
N LYS A 61 14.27 -3.08 8.62
CA LYS A 61 13.08 -3.33 9.47
C LYS A 61 13.42 -3.41 10.96
N LYS A 62 14.62 -3.90 11.29
CA LYS A 62 15.16 -3.98 12.66
C LYS A 62 15.51 -2.60 13.22
N SER A 63 16.16 -1.75 12.42
CA SER A 63 16.49 -0.37 12.79
C SER A 63 15.23 0.50 12.93
N ALA A 64 14.24 0.30 12.06
CA ALA A 64 12.94 0.97 12.16
C ALA A 64 12.24 0.64 13.48
N LYS A 65 12.16 -0.65 13.85
CA LYS A 65 11.58 -1.11 15.13
C LYS A 65 12.33 -0.56 16.35
N TYR A 66 13.66 -0.55 16.34
CA TYR A 66 14.47 0.01 17.42
C TYR A 66 14.25 1.53 17.57
N ASN A 67 14.15 2.25 16.46
CA ASN A 67 13.89 3.68 16.48
C ASN A 67 12.45 4.00 16.92
N GLU A 68 11.48 3.18 16.54
CA GLU A 68 10.10 3.28 17.01
C GLU A 68 9.98 3.06 18.53
N SER A 69 10.83 2.21 19.12
CA SER A 69 10.83 1.95 20.56
C SER A 69 11.62 2.98 21.38
N ASN A 70 12.68 3.57 20.79
CA ASN A 70 13.66 4.34 21.58
C ASN A 70 13.73 5.84 21.26
N ASN A 71 13.13 6.31 20.16
CA ASN A 71 13.15 7.73 19.81
C ASN A 71 11.74 8.33 19.72
N SER A 72 11.62 9.59 20.14
CA SER A 72 10.39 10.37 19.99
C SER A 72 9.97 10.40 18.52
N LYS A 73 8.69 10.09 18.26
CA LYS A 73 8.08 10.04 16.93
C LYS A 73 8.19 11.41 16.26
N THR A 74 9.27 11.62 15.51
CA THR A 74 9.35 12.73 14.55
C THR A 74 8.44 12.38 13.37
N ASN A 75 7.41 13.20 13.14
CA ASN A 75 6.41 13.17 12.04
C ASN A 75 6.69 12.14 10.92
N ALA A 76 6.43 10.87 11.21
CA ALA A 76 6.41 9.79 10.24
C ALA A 76 4.96 9.69 9.76
N GLY A 77 4.68 10.21 8.56
CA GLY A 77 3.34 10.07 7.97
C GLY A 77 2.94 11.10 6.93
N ALA A 78 3.68 12.19 6.74
CA ALA A 78 3.40 13.08 5.63
C ALA A 78 4.07 12.55 4.36
N PHE A 79 3.28 12.00 3.43
CA PHE A 79 3.66 11.87 2.03
C PHE A 79 4.24 13.23 1.59
N ARG A 80 5.54 13.27 1.32
CA ARG A 80 6.17 14.49 0.81
C ARG A 80 6.17 14.36 -0.70
N PRO A 81 5.44 15.23 -1.43
CA PRO A 81 5.39 15.14 -2.88
C PRO A 81 6.80 15.20 -3.45
N THR A 82 7.02 14.46 -4.54
CA THR A 82 8.23 14.58 -5.36
C THR A 82 8.49 16.04 -5.67
N ARG A 83 9.70 16.50 -5.36
CA ARG A 83 10.15 17.86 -5.64
C ARG A 83 10.38 18.01 -7.14
N LEU A 84 10.04 19.17 -7.67
CA LEU A 84 10.48 19.56 -9.01
C LEU A 84 12.01 19.65 -8.99
N VAL A 85 12.63 19.04 -10.00
CA VAL A 85 14.09 19.06 -10.20
C VAL A 85 14.43 19.70 -11.54
N PRO A 86 15.58 20.39 -11.66
CA PRO A 86 16.06 20.91 -12.93
C PRO A 86 16.22 19.81 -13.99
N PRO A 87 16.09 20.11 -15.29
CA PRO A 87 16.34 19.14 -16.37
C PRO A 87 17.74 18.51 -16.31
N SER A 88 18.75 19.29 -15.89
CA SER A 88 20.13 18.84 -15.69
C SER A 88 20.26 17.67 -14.71
N PHE A 89 19.38 17.57 -13.71
CA PHE A 89 19.37 16.44 -12.76
C PHE A 89 18.87 15.16 -13.42
N LYS A 90 17.88 15.26 -14.32
CA LYS A 90 17.41 14.11 -15.10
C LYS A 90 18.47 13.64 -16.09
N GLU A 91 19.15 14.57 -16.74
CA GLU A 91 20.29 14.25 -17.61
C GLU A 91 21.40 13.55 -16.82
N MET A 92 21.79 14.09 -15.67
CA MET A 92 22.77 13.46 -14.79
C MET A 92 22.32 12.07 -14.35
N LEU A 93 21.04 11.88 -14.00
CA LEU A 93 20.51 10.57 -13.64
C LEU A 93 20.67 9.56 -14.79
N ARG A 94 20.35 9.94 -16.02
CA ARG A 94 20.57 9.09 -17.21
C ARG A 94 22.05 8.79 -17.41
N THR A 95 22.93 9.77 -17.22
CA THR A 95 24.38 9.59 -17.30
C THR A 95 24.89 8.59 -16.26
N ILE A 96 24.42 8.68 -15.01
CA ILE A 96 24.77 7.76 -13.94
C ILE A 96 24.27 6.36 -14.26
N THR A 97 23.00 6.20 -14.63
CA THR A 97 22.43 4.91 -15.01
C THR A 97 23.21 4.29 -16.16
N SER A 98 23.52 5.07 -17.21
CA SER A 98 24.29 4.62 -18.36
C SER A 98 25.73 4.24 -18.00
N THR A 99 26.40 5.02 -17.14
CA THR A 99 27.77 4.72 -16.69
C THR A 99 27.80 3.45 -15.86
N MET A 100 26.86 3.30 -14.92
CA MET A 100 26.76 2.12 -14.09
C MET A 100 26.41 0.87 -14.89
N MET A 101 25.53 1.00 -15.88
CA MET A 101 25.15 -0.13 -16.72
C MET A 101 26.25 -0.46 -17.72
N ASN A 102 26.76 0.49 -18.49
CA ASN A 102 27.74 0.21 -19.54
C ASN A 102 29.16 -0.06 -19.00
N GLY A 103 29.50 0.48 -17.83
CA GLY A 103 30.80 0.28 -17.20
C GLY A 103 30.99 -1.10 -16.54
N LEU A 104 29.92 -1.88 -16.38
CA LEU A 104 29.97 -3.21 -15.78
C LEU A 104 29.76 -4.30 -16.84
N SER A 105 30.56 -5.37 -16.75
CA SER A 105 30.32 -6.58 -17.54
C SER A 105 29.06 -7.30 -17.05
N ASP A 106 28.40 -8.05 -17.93
CA ASP A 106 27.15 -8.73 -17.62
C ASP A 106 27.31 -9.77 -16.50
N SER A 107 28.51 -10.36 -16.38
CA SER A 107 28.83 -11.25 -15.26
C SER A 107 28.81 -10.52 -13.91
N ILE A 108 29.39 -9.32 -13.86
CA ILE A 108 29.44 -8.50 -12.63
C ILE A 108 28.03 -8.02 -12.28
N VAL A 109 27.26 -7.52 -13.25
CA VAL A 109 25.87 -7.09 -13.01
C VAL A 109 25.04 -8.22 -12.40
N ARG A 110 25.16 -9.44 -12.94
CA ARG A 110 24.47 -10.61 -12.39
C ARG A 110 24.88 -10.96 -10.96
N SER A 111 26.17 -10.82 -10.63
CA SER A 111 26.67 -11.00 -9.26
C SER A 111 26.11 -9.93 -8.30
N LEU A 112 26.03 -8.68 -8.75
CA LEU A 112 25.49 -7.57 -7.96
C LEU A 112 23.99 -7.70 -7.68
N ALA A 113 23.24 -8.36 -8.56
CA ALA A 113 21.82 -8.63 -8.37
C ALA A 113 21.52 -9.47 -7.12
N VAL A 114 22.47 -10.27 -6.62
CA VAL A 114 22.33 -11.02 -5.36
C VAL A 114 23.20 -10.45 -4.22
N HIS A 115 23.91 -9.37 -4.48
CA HIS A 115 24.79 -8.74 -3.49
C HIS A 115 23.99 -7.83 -2.54
N GLN A 116 24.05 -8.09 -1.23
CA GLN A 116 23.22 -7.43 -0.21
C GLN A 116 23.34 -5.89 -0.19
N VAL A 117 24.50 -5.35 -0.58
CA VAL A 117 24.76 -3.90 -0.57
C VAL A 117 24.38 -3.25 -1.91
N ALA A 118 24.64 -3.94 -3.03
CA ALA A 118 24.49 -3.35 -4.36
C ALA A 118 23.07 -3.49 -4.89
N ASN A 119 22.40 -4.60 -4.58
CA ASN A 119 21.03 -4.87 -5.02
C ASN A 119 20.04 -3.73 -4.66
N PRO A 120 20.04 -3.13 -3.45
CA PRO A 120 19.21 -1.96 -3.15
C PRO A 120 19.47 -0.75 -4.05
N VAL A 121 20.70 -0.57 -4.54
CA VAL A 121 21.04 0.49 -5.50
C VAL A 121 20.44 0.16 -6.87
N LEU A 122 20.55 -1.09 -7.32
CA LEU A 122 19.95 -1.56 -8.59
C LEU A 122 18.42 -1.43 -8.58
N GLN A 123 17.76 -1.78 -7.47
CA GLN A 123 16.32 -1.56 -7.30
C GLN A 123 15.95 -0.09 -7.44
N LEU A 124 16.72 0.81 -6.81
CA LEU A 124 16.45 2.25 -6.89
C LEU A 124 16.66 2.78 -8.31
N LEU A 125 17.70 2.31 -9.02
CA LEU A 125 17.95 2.66 -10.42
C LEU A 125 16.78 2.25 -11.33
N LEU A 126 16.22 1.06 -11.14
CA LEU A 126 15.02 0.62 -11.85
C LEU A 126 13.84 1.57 -11.58
N GLU A 127 13.60 1.91 -10.32
CA GLU A 127 12.48 2.79 -9.95
C GLU A 127 12.58 4.20 -10.52
N VAL A 128 13.77 4.78 -10.54
CA VAL A 128 13.98 6.15 -11.01
C VAL A 128 13.98 6.20 -12.53
N SER A 129 14.55 5.19 -13.21
CA SER A 129 14.56 5.09 -14.67
C SER A 129 13.15 4.87 -15.24
N ALA A 130 12.33 4.04 -14.60
CA ALA A 130 10.96 3.76 -15.02
C ALA A 130 10.03 4.99 -15.04
N LYS A 131 10.37 6.08 -14.33
CA LYS A 131 9.57 7.31 -14.33
C LYS A 131 10.03 8.34 -15.37
N ASP A 132 11.23 8.17 -15.93
CA ASP A 132 11.84 9.15 -16.80
C ASP A 132 11.73 8.75 -18.27
N ASP A 133 12.09 7.52 -18.60
CA ASP A 133 12.06 7.01 -19.98
C ASP A 133 11.89 5.48 -20.01
N GLU A 134 10.88 5.01 -20.76
CA GLU A 134 10.55 3.58 -20.87
C GLU A 134 11.67 2.78 -21.57
N ALA A 135 12.36 3.36 -22.56
CA ALA A 135 13.46 2.69 -23.25
C ALA A 135 14.67 2.47 -22.33
N SER A 136 15.01 3.49 -21.54
CA SER A 136 16.07 3.39 -20.52
C SER A 136 15.78 2.33 -19.46
N LYS A 137 14.50 2.16 -19.10
CA LYS A 137 14.06 1.09 -18.18
C LYS A 137 14.23 -0.29 -18.81
N ASP A 138 13.73 -0.49 -20.02
CA ASP A 138 13.78 -1.80 -20.67
C ASP A 138 15.23 -2.24 -20.91
N GLY A 139 16.12 -1.34 -21.34
CA GLY A 139 17.55 -1.63 -21.47
C GLY A 139 18.23 -1.99 -20.14
N LEU A 140 17.82 -1.36 -19.03
CA LEU A 140 18.28 -1.75 -17.69
C LEU A 140 17.78 -3.13 -17.29
N VAL A 141 16.52 -3.45 -17.58
CA VAL A 141 15.95 -4.77 -17.30
C VAL A 141 16.65 -5.86 -18.11
N ASP A 142 16.93 -5.61 -19.39
CA ASP A 142 17.66 -6.54 -20.25
C ASP A 142 19.06 -6.82 -19.72
N LYS A 143 19.78 -5.77 -19.33
CA LYS A 143 21.11 -5.97 -18.73
C LYS A 143 21.05 -6.76 -17.42
N LEU A 144 20.00 -6.56 -16.62
CA LEU A 144 19.80 -7.29 -15.37
C LEU A 144 19.34 -8.73 -15.58
N LEU A 145 18.65 -9.05 -16.68
CA LEU A 145 17.99 -10.33 -16.92
C LEU A 145 18.44 -11.05 -18.20
N MET A 146 19.63 -10.73 -18.71
CA MET A 146 20.23 -11.35 -19.91
C MET A 146 19.32 -11.23 -21.15
N ASP A 147 19.03 -9.98 -21.52
CA ASP A 147 18.28 -9.62 -22.73
C ASP A 147 16.91 -10.31 -22.82
N ILE A 148 16.22 -10.39 -21.68
CA ILE A 148 14.94 -11.09 -21.55
C ILE A 148 13.82 -10.51 -22.43
N THR A 149 13.89 -9.23 -22.77
CA THR A 149 12.87 -8.57 -23.61
C THR A 149 13.08 -8.87 -25.10
N HIS A 150 14.27 -9.34 -25.50
CA HIS A 150 14.54 -9.71 -26.88
C HIS A 150 13.81 -11.01 -27.25
N GLU A 151 13.25 -11.03 -28.45
CA GLU A 151 12.62 -12.23 -29.00
C GLU A 151 13.67 -13.32 -29.19
N GLU A 152 13.42 -14.49 -28.61
CA GLU A 152 14.24 -15.68 -28.86
C GLU A 152 13.90 -16.24 -30.23
N GLU A 153 14.91 -16.63 -31.01
CA GLU A 153 14.66 -17.37 -32.24
C GLU A 153 13.91 -18.69 -31.92
N PRO A 154 12.99 -19.12 -32.80
CA PRO A 154 12.26 -20.36 -32.60
C PRO A 154 13.20 -21.56 -32.41
N GLY A 155 13.22 -22.13 -31.20
CA GLY A 155 14.03 -23.30 -30.85
C GLY A 155 15.31 -23.01 -30.05
N THR A 156 15.72 -21.74 -29.90
CA THR A 156 16.87 -21.36 -29.06
C THR A 156 16.41 -20.87 -27.69
N LYS A 157 16.27 -21.80 -26.73
CA LYS A 157 16.04 -21.42 -25.33
C LYS A 157 17.35 -20.98 -24.70
N ASN A 158 17.38 -19.80 -24.09
CA ASN A 158 18.52 -19.36 -23.29
C ASN A 158 18.51 -20.06 -21.92
N HIS A 159 19.10 -21.26 -21.86
CA HIS A 159 19.16 -22.07 -20.64
C HIS A 159 19.88 -21.36 -19.48
N ASP A 160 20.90 -20.55 -19.78
CA ASP A 160 21.64 -19.81 -18.76
C ASP A 160 20.79 -18.69 -18.13
N ARG A 161 20.01 -17.97 -18.96
CA ARG A 161 19.04 -17.00 -18.47
C ARG A 161 17.99 -17.66 -17.59
N ASP A 162 17.43 -18.78 -18.04
CA ASP A 162 16.41 -19.50 -17.28
C ASP A 162 16.95 -19.98 -15.92
N ALA A 163 18.17 -20.53 -15.89
CA ALA A 163 18.83 -20.91 -14.64
C ALA A 163 19.10 -19.71 -13.73
N TYR A 164 19.49 -18.57 -14.31
CA TYR A 164 19.72 -17.33 -13.58
C TYR A 164 18.44 -16.75 -12.96
N VAL A 165 17.34 -16.68 -13.72
CA VAL A 165 16.04 -16.21 -13.21
C VAL A 165 15.51 -17.14 -12.12
N GLU A 166 15.64 -18.46 -12.28
CA GLU A 166 15.31 -19.44 -11.22
C GLU A 166 16.13 -19.24 -9.96
N THR A 167 17.41 -18.87 -10.11
CA THR A 167 18.27 -18.54 -8.97
C THR A 167 17.76 -17.29 -8.26
N LEU A 168 17.47 -16.21 -8.99
CA LEU A 168 16.93 -14.99 -8.41
C LEU A 168 15.59 -15.20 -7.70
N LEU A 169 14.69 -16.03 -8.25
CA LEU A 169 13.39 -16.34 -7.63
C LEU A 169 13.51 -16.98 -6.24
N ARG A 170 14.61 -17.68 -5.98
CA ARG A 170 14.85 -18.41 -4.74
C ARG A 170 15.90 -17.77 -3.85
N ASP A 171 16.59 -16.74 -4.32
CA ASP A 171 17.58 -16.01 -3.55
C ASP A 171 16.96 -14.92 -2.68
N GLN A 172 17.43 -14.77 -1.44
CA GLN A 172 16.88 -13.85 -0.45
C GLN A 172 17.07 -12.37 -0.84
N VAL A 173 18.06 -12.06 -1.67
CA VAL A 173 18.39 -10.70 -2.13
C VAL A 173 17.89 -10.50 -3.55
N GLY A 174 18.18 -11.45 -4.44
CA GLY A 174 17.76 -11.44 -5.84
C GLY A 174 16.25 -11.39 -6.02
N SER A 175 15.48 -12.04 -5.16
CA SER A 175 14.01 -11.99 -5.22
C SER A 175 13.46 -10.57 -5.02
N HIS A 176 14.10 -9.74 -4.19
CA HIS A 176 13.69 -8.34 -4.03
C HIS A 176 13.93 -7.51 -5.31
N LEU A 177 14.93 -7.86 -6.11
CA LEU A 177 15.11 -7.25 -7.43
C LEU A 177 13.98 -7.67 -8.38
N LEU A 178 13.64 -8.97 -8.42
CA LEU A 178 12.54 -9.46 -9.24
C LEU A 178 11.20 -8.85 -8.82
N GLU A 179 10.93 -8.72 -7.52
CA GLU A 179 9.78 -7.99 -7.01
C GLU A 179 9.69 -6.60 -7.65
N LYS A 180 10.82 -5.88 -7.71
CA LYS A 180 10.89 -4.54 -8.30
C LYS A 180 10.71 -4.51 -9.80
N ILE A 181 11.29 -5.47 -10.51
CA ILE A 181 11.11 -5.63 -11.95
C ILE A 181 9.63 -5.89 -12.27
N MET A 182 8.91 -6.70 -11.47
CA MET A 182 7.48 -6.93 -11.68
C MET A 182 6.65 -5.65 -11.57
N GLN A 183 7.06 -4.69 -10.72
CA GLN A 183 6.35 -3.41 -10.57
C GLN A 183 6.42 -2.55 -11.84
N VAL A 184 7.57 -2.58 -12.52
CA VAL A 184 7.87 -1.71 -13.66
C VAL A 184 7.78 -2.42 -15.01
N ALA A 185 7.52 -3.73 -15.01
CA ALA A 185 7.49 -4.55 -16.21
C ALA A 185 6.51 -4.03 -17.26
N SER A 186 6.98 -3.95 -18.50
CA SER A 186 6.14 -3.72 -19.67
C SER A 186 5.17 -4.91 -19.88
N PRO A 187 4.06 -4.72 -20.62
CA PRO A 187 3.13 -5.82 -20.90
C PRO A 187 3.80 -7.03 -21.57
N ALA A 188 4.75 -6.80 -22.46
CA ALA A 188 5.51 -7.86 -23.13
C ALA A 188 6.39 -8.64 -22.14
N LEU A 189 7.15 -7.93 -21.29
CA LEU A 189 7.97 -8.57 -20.27
C LEU A 189 7.13 -9.35 -19.25
N PHE A 190 6.01 -8.77 -18.80
CA PHE A 190 5.07 -9.45 -17.90
C PHE A 190 4.57 -10.76 -18.51
N GLN A 191 4.20 -10.74 -19.79
CA GLN A 191 3.76 -11.92 -20.51
C GLN A 191 4.89 -12.96 -20.65
N LYS A 192 6.12 -12.54 -20.94
CA LYS A 192 7.29 -13.43 -21.00
C LYS A 192 7.51 -14.13 -19.65
N PHE A 193 7.45 -13.38 -18.55
CA PHE A 193 7.54 -13.96 -17.20
C PHE A 193 6.43 -14.97 -16.92
N TYR A 194 5.18 -14.62 -17.30
CA TYR A 194 4.06 -15.54 -17.17
C TYR A 194 4.31 -16.85 -17.90
N THR A 195 4.60 -16.78 -19.21
CA THR A 195 4.70 -17.99 -20.05
C THR A 195 5.94 -18.83 -19.77
N SER A 196 7.08 -18.19 -19.48
CA SER A 196 8.36 -18.89 -19.29
C SER A 196 8.54 -19.38 -17.87
N TYR A 197 8.08 -18.63 -16.86
CA TYR A 197 8.44 -18.90 -15.47
C TYR A 197 7.25 -19.17 -14.55
N PHE A 198 6.05 -18.63 -14.78
CA PHE A 198 5.00 -18.69 -13.74
C PHE A 198 3.81 -19.59 -14.06
N ARG A 199 3.38 -19.68 -15.31
CA ARG A 199 2.20 -20.46 -15.73
C ARG A 199 2.34 -21.93 -15.31
N GLY A 200 1.35 -22.44 -14.58
CA GLY A 200 1.34 -23.81 -14.04
C GLY A 200 2.26 -24.00 -12.82
N ARG A 201 2.87 -22.93 -12.30
CA ARG A 201 3.74 -22.94 -11.12
C ARG A 201 3.37 -21.87 -10.09
N LEU A 202 2.33 -21.07 -10.31
CA LEU A 202 1.92 -19.98 -9.41
C LEU A 202 1.63 -20.51 -8.00
N VAL A 203 0.92 -21.63 -7.88
CA VAL A 203 0.63 -22.28 -6.59
C VAL A 203 1.92 -22.67 -5.88
N LYS A 204 2.79 -23.43 -6.57
CA LYS A 204 4.08 -23.88 -6.02
C LYS A 204 4.96 -22.72 -5.55
N LEU A 205 5.05 -21.66 -6.37
CA LEU A 205 5.85 -20.47 -6.05
C LEU A 205 5.23 -19.66 -4.90
N SER A 206 3.90 -19.65 -4.77
CA SER A 206 3.17 -19.00 -3.67
C SER A 206 3.43 -19.66 -2.30
N PHE A 207 3.69 -20.96 -2.26
CA PHE A 207 4.09 -21.64 -1.01
C PHE A 207 5.57 -21.46 -0.67
N HIS A 208 6.42 -21.12 -1.64
CA HIS A 208 7.85 -20.99 -1.44
C HIS A 208 8.19 -19.79 -0.53
N PRO A 209 9.06 -19.93 0.50
CA PRO A 209 9.32 -18.89 1.50
C PRO A 209 9.87 -17.56 0.95
N ILE A 210 10.49 -17.60 -0.24
CA ILE A 210 11.10 -16.44 -0.91
C ILE A 210 10.26 -16.01 -2.13
N ALA A 211 10.17 -16.85 -3.16
CA ALA A 211 9.40 -16.57 -4.39
C ALA A 211 7.95 -16.08 -4.19
N ASN A 212 7.27 -16.42 -3.09
CA ASN A 212 5.90 -15.92 -2.84
C ASN A 212 5.79 -14.39 -2.87
N TYR A 213 6.85 -13.65 -2.49
CA TYR A 213 6.83 -12.19 -2.55
C TYR A 213 6.88 -11.67 -3.99
N VAL A 214 7.66 -12.32 -4.86
CA VAL A 214 7.68 -12.05 -6.30
C VAL A 214 6.30 -12.32 -6.90
N ILE A 215 5.65 -13.43 -6.53
CA ILE A 215 4.30 -13.76 -6.99
C ILE A 215 3.27 -12.72 -6.51
N GLN A 216 3.38 -12.23 -5.27
CA GLN A 216 2.51 -11.15 -4.79
C GLN A 216 2.65 -9.89 -5.65
N GLN A 217 3.88 -9.47 -5.97
CA GLN A 217 4.10 -8.32 -6.86
C GLN A 217 3.59 -8.57 -8.27
N PHE A 218 3.76 -9.79 -8.79
CA PHE A 218 3.28 -10.20 -10.11
C PHE A 218 1.74 -10.10 -10.19
N PHE A 219 1.00 -10.55 -9.17
CA PHE A 219 -0.46 -10.37 -9.10
C PHE A 219 -0.85 -8.89 -9.10
N VAL A 220 -0.28 -8.09 -8.19
CA VAL A 220 -0.65 -6.67 -8.02
C VAL A 220 -0.47 -5.84 -9.29
N HIS A 221 0.48 -6.24 -10.15
CA HIS A 221 0.81 -5.56 -11.41
C HIS A 221 0.30 -6.29 -12.66
N ALA A 222 -0.69 -7.18 -12.51
CA ALA A 222 -1.41 -7.75 -13.64
C ALA A 222 -1.93 -6.65 -14.57
N LYS A 223 -1.75 -6.83 -15.88
CA LYS A 223 -2.00 -5.78 -16.88
C LYS A 223 -3.38 -5.84 -17.51
N THR A 224 -3.95 -7.04 -17.63
CA THR A 224 -5.21 -7.25 -18.35
C THR A 224 -6.16 -8.19 -17.61
N PRO A 225 -7.49 -8.06 -17.80
CA PRO A 225 -8.47 -8.99 -17.25
C PRO A 225 -8.23 -10.45 -17.65
N VAL A 226 -7.80 -10.70 -18.89
CA VAL A 226 -7.55 -12.06 -19.39
C VAL A 226 -6.36 -12.70 -18.67
N GLN A 227 -5.26 -11.97 -18.50
CA GLN A 227 -4.10 -12.46 -17.73
C GLN A 227 -4.49 -12.72 -16.28
N LEU A 228 -5.21 -11.79 -15.65
CA LEU A 228 -5.67 -11.96 -14.29
C LEU A 228 -6.55 -13.22 -14.14
N ALA A 229 -7.49 -13.43 -15.06
CA ALA A 229 -8.37 -14.61 -15.04
C ALA A 229 -7.58 -15.92 -15.06
N MET A 230 -6.59 -16.05 -15.95
CA MET A 230 -5.75 -17.26 -16.00
C MET A 230 -4.94 -17.47 -14.71
N MET A 231 -4.44 -16.39 -14.10
CA MET A 231 -3.69 -16.47 -12.85
C MET A 231 -4.59 -16.82 -11.66
N VAL A 232 -5.80 -16.23 -11.61
CA VAL A 232 -6.83 -16.46 -10.59
C VAL A 232 -7.33 -17.91 -10.64
N GLU A 233 -7.60 -18.44 -11.83
CA GLU A 233 -8.01 -19.83 -12.05
C GLU A 233 -7.03 -20.83 -11.41
N GLU A 234 -5.72 -20.54 -11.51
CA GLU A 234 -4.68 -21.40 -10.96
C GLU A 234 -4.60 -21.35 -9.41
N VAL A 235 -4.80 -20.18 -8.79
CA VAL A 235 -4.48 -19.99 -7.35
C VAL A 235 -5.69 -19.94 -6.42
N VAL A 236 -6.87 -19.56 -6.91
CA VAL A 236 -8.07 -19.44 -6.07
C VAL A 236 -8.48 -20.76 -5.41
N PRO A 237 -8.42 -21.93 -6.08
CA PRO A 237 -8.72 -23.21 -5.45
C PRO A 237 -7.86 -23.51 -4.22
N GLU A 238 -6.68 -22.91 -4.13
CA GLU A 238 -5.68 -23.15 -3.08
C GLU A 238 -5.73 -22.12 -1.93
N PHE A 239 -6.72 -21.22 -1.91
CA PHE A 239 -6.82 -20.18 -0.88
C PHE A 239 -6.90 -20.75 0.55
N GLU A 240 -7.59 -21.87 0.76
CA GLU A 240 -7.65 -22.55 2.07
C GLU A 240 -6.26 -23.01 2.51
N GLN A 241 -5.50 -23.60 1.58
CA GLN A 241 -4.13 -24.04 1.83
C GLN A 241 -3.20 -22.84 2.09
N PHE A 242 -3.35 -21.72 1.36
CA PHE A 242 -2.61 -20.50 1.66
C PHE A 242 -2.93 -19.95 3.04
N LEU A 243 -4.17 -20.05 3.50
CA LEU A 243 -4.54 -19.66 4.86
C LEU A 243 -3.86 -20.58 5.89
N GLN A 244 -4.00 -21.90 5.73
CA GLN A 244 -3.47 -22.92 6.63
C GLN A 244 -1.93 -22.84 6.78
N TYR A 245 -1.22 -22.60 5.68
CA TYR A 245 0.25 -22.52 5.66
C TYR A 245 0.80 -21.10 5.89
N GLY A 246 -0.03 -20.15 6.32
CA GLY A 246 0.44 -18.81 6.68
C GLY A 246 0.95 -18.01 5.47
N ARG A 247 0.29 -18.13 4.31
CA ARG A 247 0.50 -17.34 3.08
C ARG A 247 -0.62 -16.32 2.78
N PRO A 248 -1.15 -15.57 3.76
CA PRO A 248 -2.25 -14.64 3.52
C PRO A 248 -1.88 -13.46 2.62
N GLY A 249 -0.60 -13.14 2.49
CA GLY A 249 -0.12 -12.11 1.57
C GLY A 249 -0.46 -12.42 0.10
N VAL A 250 -0.47 -13.70 -0.28
CA VAL A 250 -0.84 -14.13 -1.64
C VAL A 250 -2.32 -13.87 -1.88
N ILE A 251 -3.20 -14.25 -0.94
CA ILE A 251 -4.64 -13.96 -1.01
C ILE A 251 -4.87 -12.44 -1.14
N ARG A 252 -4.21 -11.65 -0.29
CA ARG A 252 -4.27 -10.17 -0.34
C ARG A 252 -3.78 -9.61 -1.67
N ALA A 253 -2.76 -10.21 -2.30
CA ALA A 253 -2.26 -9.81 -3.60
C ALA A 253 -3.26 -10.07 -4.72
N VAL A 254 -3.90 -11.25 -4.72
CA VAL A 254 -4.95 -11.59 -5.69
C VAL A 254 -6.14 -10.63 -5.56
N VAL A 255 -6.59 -10.33 -4.34
CA VAL A 255 -7.70 -9.40 -4.10
C VAL A 255 -7.35 -7.98 -4.57
N GLU A 256 -6.12 -7.50 -4.32
CA GLU A 256 -5.67 -6.19 -4.84
C GLU A 256 -5.58 -6.19 -6.36
N ALA A 257 -5.12 -7.27 -6.98
CA ALA A 257 -5.09 -7.41 -8.44
C ALA A 257 -6.49 -7.30 -9.05
N CYS A 258 -7.47 -7.98 -8.45
CA CYS A 258 -8.88 -7.89 -8.86
C CYS A 258 -9.40 -6.45 -8.76
N LYS A 259 -9.07 -5.74 -7.67
CA LYS A 259 -9.41 -4.31 -7.50
C LYS A 259 -8.76 -3.42 -8.56
N ASN A 260 -7.47 -3.60 -8.81
CA ASN A 260 -6.70 -2.76 -9.72
C ASN A 260 -7.11 -2.95 -11.19
N VAL A 261 -7.38 -4.19 -11.59
CA VAL A 261 -7.79 -4.54 -12.96
C VAL A 261 -9.31 -4.39 -13.17
N GLY A 262 -10.11 -4.47 -12.10
CA GLY A 262 -11.57 -4.42 -12.15
C GLY A 262 -12.21 -5.70 -12.69
N ALA A 263 -11.61 -6.86 -12.41
CA ALA A 263 -12.06 -8.16 -12.92
C ALA A 263 -11.90 -9.28 -11.87
N CYS A 264 -12.50 -10.44 -12.15
CA CYS A 264 -12.43 -11.66 -11.33
C CYS A 264 -13.01 -11.54 -9.89
N HIS A 265 -13.89 -10.55 -9.66
CA HIS A 265 -14.47 -10.30 -8.34
C HIS A 265 -15.29 -11.48 -7.81
N LYS A 266 -16.08 -12.14 -8.67
CA LYS A 266 -16.96 -13.24 -8.26
C LYS A 266 -16.14 -14.47 -7.86
N GLU A 267 -15.12 -14.78 -8.64
CA GLU A 267 -14.20 -15.90 -8.46
C GLU A 267 -13.44 -15.73 -7.15
N VAL A 268 -12.85 -14.56 -6.90
CA VAL A 268 -12.09 -14.31 -5.67
C VAL A 268 -12.99 -14.28 -4.44
N ILE A 269 -14.22 -13.74 -4.52
CA ILE A 269 -15.20 -13.81 -3.42
C ILE A 269 -15.59 -15.26 -3.15
N GLY A 270 -15.82 -16.06 -4.18
CA GLY A 270 -16.11 -17.50 -4.05
C GLY A 270 -14.96 -18.25 -3.36
N GLY A 271 -13.73 -17.99 -3.78
CA GLY A 271 -12.51 -18.52 -3.17
C GLY A 271 -12.35 -18.16 -1.70
N LEU A 272 -12.57 -16.89 -1.35
CA LEU A 272 -12.57 -16.43 0.03
C LEU A 272 -13.67 -17.12 0.85
N CYS A 273 -14.88 -17.24 0.31
CA CYS A 273 -15.97 -17.93 1.00
C CYS A 273 -15.59 -19.39 1.28
N ALA A 274 -14.97 -20.08 0.32
CA ALA A 274 -14.52 -21.45 0.49
C ALA A 274 -13.41 -21.56 1.54
N ALA A 275 -12.34 -20.76 1.41
CA ALA A 275 -11.19 -20.78 2.31
C ALA A 275 -11.53 -20.43 3.76
N PHE A 276 -12.49 -19.53 3.97
CA PHE A 276 -12.98 -19.13 5.29
C PHE A 276 -14.18 -19.95 5.77
N GLN A 277 -14.62 -20.95 4.99
CA GLN A 277 -15.75 -21.85 5.31
C GLN A 277 -17.06 -21.07 5.58
N THR A 278 -17.37 -20.10 4.72
CA THR A 278 -18.59 -19.26 4.76
C THR A 278 -19.51 -19.52 3.57
N HIS A 279 -19.98 -20.75 3.48
CA HIS A 279 -20.79 -21.26 2.37
C HIS A 279 -22.25 -20.78 2.48
N THR A 280 -22.82 -20.76 3.68
CA THR A 280 -24.22 -20.42 3.93
C THR A 280 -24.44 -18.95 4.27
N THR A 281 -25.69 -18.50 4.17
CA THR A 281 -26.07 -17.12 4.57
C THR A 281 -25.88 -16.86 6.06
N ILE A 282 -25.91 -17.91 6.90
CA ILE A 282 -25.65 -17.80 8.34
C ILE A 282 -24.15 -17.63 8.58
N GLU A 283 -23.31 -18.48 7.99
CA GLU A 283 -21.86 -18.39 8.14
C GLU A 283 -21.31 -17.06 7.62
N ARG A 284 -21.84 -16.56 6.50
CA ARG A 284 -21.42 -15.27 5.92
C ARG A 284 -21.69 -14.06 6.82
N LYS A 285 -22.56 -14.17 7.83
CA LYS A 285 -22.69 -13.12 8.84
C LYS A 285 -21.39 -12.92 9.62
N GLU A 286 -20.57 -13.96 9.74
CA GLU A 286 -19.27 -13.94 10.41
C GLU A 286 -18.10 -13.68 9.46
N PHE A 287 -18.34 -13.45 8.15
CA PHE A 287 -17.29 -13.26 7.14
C PHE A 287 -16.22 -12.23 7.57
N MET A 288 -16.66 -11.09 8.11
CA MET A 288 -15.75 -10.06 8.58
C MET A 288 -14.91 -10.53 9.79
N HIS A 289 -15.47 -11.32 10.69
CA HIS A 289 -14.76 -11.87 11.84
C HIS A 289 -13.70 -12.90 11.42
N VAL A 290 -14.07 -13.85 10.57
CA VAL A 290 -13.15 -14.91 10.11
C VAL A 290 -12.01 -14.31 9.29
N VAL A 291 -12.28 -13.32 8.45
CA VAL A 291 -11.22 -12.60 7.71
C VAL A 291 -10.37 -11.74 8.63
N LEU A 292 -10.93 -11.00 9.58
CA LEU A 292 -10.14 -10.20 10.53
C LEU A 292 -9.20 -11.05 11.37
N ASN A 293 -9.59 -12.27 11.73
CA ASN A 293 -8.78 -13.17 12.55
C ASN A 293 -7.93 -14.15 11.73
N MET A 294 -8.14 -14.22 10.40
CA MET A 294 -7.46 -15.13 9.47
C MET A 294 -7.59 -16.59 9.88
N GLU A 295 -8.83 -17.00 10.13
CA GLU A 295 -9.21 -18.33 10.61
C GLU A 295 -10.51 -18.78 9.94
N THR A 296 -10.80 -20.07 9.93
CA THR A 296 -12.05 -20.57 9.33
C THR A 296 -13.26 -20.36 10.26
N TYR A 297 -14.46 -20.44 9.70
CA TYR A 297 -15.70 -20.39 10.46
C TYR A 297 -15.78 -21.46 11.55
N ASP A 298 -15.38 -22.70 11.25
CA ASP A 298 -15.41 -23.79 12.23
C ASP A 298 -14.48 -23.50 13.41
N ALA A 299 -13.26 -23.01 13.14
CA ALA A 299 -12.32 -22.59 14.18
C ALA A 299 -12.85 -21.42 15.04
N LEU A 300 -13.62 -20.50 14.45
CA LEU A 300 -14.33 -19.44 15.16
C LEU A 300 -15.41 -20.00 16.10
N MET A 301 -16.20 -20.96 15.63
CA MET A 301 -17.27 -21.56 16.42
C MET A 301 -16.72 -22.41 17.57
N GLU A 302 -15.67 -23.19 17.34
CA GLU A 302 -14.98 -23.97 18.37
C GLU A 302 -14.46 -23.06 19.49
N ARG A 303 -13.79 -21.95 19.14
CA ARG A 303 -13.29 -20.99 20.13
C ARG A 303 -14.41 -20.37 20.96
N ARG A 304 -15.50 -19.96 20.31
CA ARG A 304 -16.67 -19.39 20.99
C ARG A 304 -17.31 -20.40 21.94
N ALA A 305 -17.38 -21.67 21.56
CA ALA A 305 -17.89 -22.75 22.41
C ALA A 305 -17.01 -22.99 23.65
N GLN A 306 -15.69 -22.86 23.50
CA GLN A 306 -14.72 -23.02 24.59
C GLN A 306 -14.67 -21.82 25.56
N GLN A 307 -15.44 -20.75 25.32
CA GLN A 307 -15.41 -19.50 26.10
C GLN A 307 -13.98 -18.97 26.31
N GLU A 308 -13.09 -19.16 25.34
CA GLU A 308 -11.72 -18.65 25.47
C GLU A 308 -11.78 -17.12 25.68
N SER A 309 -11.32 -16.68 26.85
CA SER A 309 -11.29 -15.27 27.24
C SER A 309 -10.25 -14.45 26.44
N ILE A 310 -9.45 -15.13 25.61
CA ILE A 310 -8.44 -14.51 24.77
C ILE A 310 -9.17 -13.84 23.60
N LYS A 311 -9.33 -12.52 23.66
CA LYS A 311 -9.77 -11.73 22.51
C LYS A 311 -8.73 -11.93 21.39
N PRO A 312 -9.07 -12.59 20.27
CA PRO A 312 -8.12 -12.82 19.20
C PRO A 312 -7.69 -11.48 18.62
N LYS A 313 -6.39 -11.36 18.34
CA LYS A 313 -5.81 -10.14 17.79
C LYS A 313 -6.05 -10.12 16.30
N PHE A 314 -6.69 -9.05 15.79
CA PHE A 314 -6.91 -8.92 14.35
C PHE A 314 -5.59 -8.93 13.58
N HIS A 315 -5.63 -9.64 12.46
CA HIS A 315 -4.52 -9.82 11.56
C HIS A 315 -4.51 -8.69 10.51
N PRO A 316 -3.39 -7.95 10.35
CA PRO A 316 -3.31 -6.83 9.41
C PRO A 316 -3.67 -7.19 7.96
N GLN A 317 -3.28 -8.38 7.49
CA GLN A 317 -3.65 -8.80 6.11
C GLN A 317 -5.15 -8.99 5.95
N GLY A 318 -5.86 -9.48 6.99
CA GLY A 318 -7.31 -9.63 6.97
C GLY A 318 -8.01 -8.28 6.84
N ALA A 319 -7.55 -7.29 7.62
CA ALA A 319 -8.04 -5.93 7.50
C ALA A 319 -7.77 -5.31 6.12
N VAL A 320 -6.59 -5.52 5.53
CA VAL A 320 -6.29 -5.01 4.18
C VAL A 320 -7.16 -5.69 3.12
N ILE A 321 -7.38 -7.01 3.22
CA ILE A 321 -8.31 -7.74 2.34
C ILE A 321 -9.70 -7.09 2.41
N LEU A 322 -10.24 -6.86 3.60
CA LEU A 322 -11.57 -6.21 3.76
C LEU A 322 -11.60 -4.80 3.19
N GLN A 323 -10.55 -4.00 3.41
CA GLN A 323 -10.44 -2.65 2.83
C GLN A 323 -10.42 -2.66 1.29
N LEU A 324 -9.81 -3.68 0.68
CA LEU A 324 -9.81 -3.86 -0.78
C LEU A 324 -11.17 -4.33 -1.29
N LEU A 325 -11.82 -5.27 -0.60
CA LEU A 325 -13.16 -5.76 -0.95
C LEU A 325 -14.21 -4.64 -0.89
N LEU A 326 -14.07 -3.70 0.04
CA LEU A 326 -14.94 -2.52 0.11
C LEU A 326 -14.77 -1.55 -1.07
N GLN A 327 -13.75 -1.72 -1.91
CA GLN A 327 -13.54 -0.95 -3.15
C GLN A 327 -14.04 -1.71 -4.40
N PHE A 328 -14.52 -2.94 -4.25
CA PHE A 328 -15.17 -3.65 -5.36
C PHE A 328 -16.55 -3.03 -5.67
N PRO A 329 -17.14 -3.33 -6.86
CA PRO A 329 -18.54 -3.00 -7.14
C PRO A 329 -19.49 -3.48 -6.04
N GLU A 330 -20.60 -2.76 -5.85
CA GLU A 330 -21.53 -2.96 -4.73
C GLU A 330 -22.03 -4.41 -4.59
N GLU A 331 -22.27 -5.10 -5.71
CA GLU A 331 -22.73 -6.49 -5.74
C GLU A 331 -21.73 -7.47 -5.08
N HIS A 332 -20.43 -7.15 -5.11
CA HIS A 332 -19.38 -7.99 -4.56
C HIS A 332 -18.92 -7.54 -3.17
N SER A 333 -19.00 -6.24 -2.86
CA SER A 333 -18.69 -5.73 -1.50
C SER A 333 -19.82 -6.03 -0.50
N LYS A 334 -21.02 -6.39 -0.97
CA LYS A 334 -22.20 -6.65 -0.14
C LYS A 334 -21.98 -7.70 0.95
N ILE A 335 -21.18 -8.74 0.71
CA ILE A 335 -20.87 -9.76 1.74
C ILE A 335 -20.20 -9.14 2.98
N VAL A 336 -19.31 -8.17 2.78
CA VAL A 336 -18.61 -7.47 3.87
C VAL A 336 -19.57 -6.55 4.61
N VAL A 337 -20.42 -5.83 3.86
CA VAL A 337 -21.43 -4.92 4.43
C VAL A 337 -22.48 -5.68 5.26
N ASP A 338 -23.00 -6.78 4.73
CA ASP A 338 -24.01 -7.59 5.39
C ASP A 338 -23.42 -8.27 6.64
N SER A 339 -22.17 -8.75 6.57
CA SER A 339 -21.45 -9.30 7.73
C SER A 339 -21.24 -8.25 8.83
N TYR A 340 -20.85 -7.02 8.47
CA TYR A 340 -20.68 -5.92 9.42
C TYR A 340 -21.99 -5.63 10.17
N PHE A 341 -23.10 -5.46 9.45
CA PHE A 341 -24.40 -5.16 10.07
C PHE A 341 -25.08 -6.35 10.75
N ALA A 342 -24.55 -7.57 10.61
CA ALA A 342 -24.99 -8.72 11.38
C ALA A 342 -24.41 -8.73 12.80
N GLN A 343 -23.40 -7.89 13.08
CA GLN A 343 -22.74 -7.83 14.38
C GLN A 343 -23.50 -6.99 15.41
N LYS A 344 -23.24 -7.29 16.68
CA LYS A 344 -23.73 -6.50 17.80
C LYS A 344 -23.10 -5.10 17.80
N GLU A 345 -23.85 -4.11 18.24
CA GLU A 345 -23.40 -2.70 18.25
C GLU A 345 -22.16 -2.48 19.10
N GLU A 346 -21.97 -3.26 20.17
CA GLU A 346 -20.79 -3.19 21.02
C GLU A 346 -19.53 -3.62 20.26
N LEU A 347 -19.64 -4.63 19.38
CA LEU A 347 -18.52 -5.10 18.57
C LEU A 347 -18.18 -4.10 17.46
N MET A 348 -19.20 -3.59 16.76
CA MET A 348 -19.02 -2.56 15.73
C MET A 348 -18.32 -1.32 16.31
N TYR A 349 -18.72 -0.90 17.51
CA TYR A 349 -18.07 0.19 18.25
C TYR A 349 -16.65 -0.18 18.67
N ALA A 350 -16.42 -1.36 19.25
CA ALA A 350 -15.10 -1.80 19.69
C ALA A 350 -14.08 -1.85 18.54
N TRP A 351 -14.50 -2.14 17.30
CA TRP A 351 -13.63 -2.13 16.12
C TRP A 351 -13.10 -0.73 15.80
N THR A 352 -13.83 0.34 16.11
CA THR A 352 -13.37 1.73 15.86
C THR A 352 -12.16 2.12 16.69
N MET A 353 -11.94 1.44 17.82
CA MET A 353 -10.84 1.70 18.76
C MET A 353 -9.73 0.64 18.66
N ASP A 354 -9.85 -0.31 17.73
CA ASP A 354 -8.84 -1.34 17.50
C ASP A 354 -7.78 -0.84 16.50
N PRO A 355 -6.47 -1.05 16.74
CA PRO A 355 -5.39 -0.61 15.83
C PRO A 355 -5.47 -1.16 14.40
N VAL A 356 -6.15 -2.28 14.20
CA VAL A 356 -6.31 -2.94 12.89
C VAL A 356 -7.75 -2.80 12.40
N GLY A 357 -8.72 -3.00 13.29
CA GLY A 357 -10.15 -2.90 12.97
C GLY A 357 -10.60 -1.50 12.55
N SER A 358 -10.03 -0.45 13.16
CA SER A 358 -10.39 0.94 12.87
C SER A 358 -10.19 1.29 11.40
N HIS A 359 -9.10 0.83 10.79
CA HIS A 359 -8.83 1.02 9.37
C HIS A 359 -9.89 0.39 8.45
N VAL A 360 -10.53 -0.70 8.87
CA VAL A 360 -11.63 -1.28 8.09
C VAL A 360 -12.88 -0.40 8.19
N ILE A 361 -13.18 0.14 9.38
CA ILE A 361 -14.29 1.08 9.56
C ILE A 361 -14.05 2.36 8.76
N GLU A 362 -12.82 2.88 8.76
CA GLU A 362 -12.45 4.01 7.91
C GLU A 362 -12.70 3.71 6.44
N ALA A 363 -12.37 2.50 5.95
CA ALA A 363 -12.62 2.11 4.56
C ALA A 363 -14.11 2.00 4.21
N PHE A 364 -14.99 1.63 5.14
CA PHE A 364 -16.44 1.74 4.91
C PHE A 364 -16.88 3.19 4.64
N LEU A 365 -16.31 4.14 5.37
CA LEU A 365 -16.67 5.55 5.28
C LEU A 365 -16.06 6.21 4.03
N THR A 366 -14.85 5.81 3.63
CA THR A 366 -14.12 6.37 2.49
C THR A 366 -14.33 5.64 1.17
N SER A 367 -14.93 4.44 1.16
CA SER A 367 -15.16 3.70 -0.08
C SER A 367 -16.00 4.51 -1.10
N PRO A 368 -15.56 4.60 -2.37
CA PRO A 368 -16.32 5.28 -3.42
C PRO A 368 -17.50 4.44 -3.93
N THR A 369 -17.44 3.11 -3.81
CA THR A 369 -18.47 2.21 -4.34
C THR A 369 -19.62 1.96 -3.38
N LEU A 370 -19.45 2.28 -2.08
CA LEU A 370 -20.51 2.10 -1.09
C LEU A 370 -21.53 3.25 -1.11
N ASN A 371 -22.80 2.88 -1.20
CA ASN A 371 -23.90 3.84 -1.20
C ASN A 371 -23.99 4.65 0.12
N LEU A 372 -24.53 5.87 0.04
CA LEU A 372 -24.67 6.76 1.19
C LEU A 372 -25.61 6.21 2.28
N LYS A 373 -26.55 5.31 1.95
CA LYS A 373 -27.47 4.71 2.95
C LYS A 373 -26.70 3.83 3.94
N VAL A 374 -25.75 3.03 3.44
CA VAL A 374 -24.84 2.23 4.27
C VAL A 374 -24.04 3.14 5.20
N LYS A 375 -23.41 4.18 4.65
CA LYS A 375 -22.61 5.14 5.44
C LYS A 375 -23.45 5.82 6.52
N ARG A 376 -24.65 6.32 6.18
CA ARG A 376 -25.60 6.89 7.16
C ARG A 376 -25.99 5.92 8.27
N LYS A 377 -26.16 4.62 7.96
CA LYS A 377 -26.46 3.60 8.98
C LYS A 377 -25.29 3.41 9.95
N ILE A 378 -24.05 3.41 9.44
CA ILE A 378 -22.84 3.37 10.28
C ILE A 378 -22.76 4.61 11.18
N LEU A 379 -22.93 5.81 10.62
CA LEU A 379 -22.93 7.07 11.38
C LEU A 379 -23.94 7.02 12.55
N LYS A 380 -25.16 6.56 12.28
CA LYS A 380 -26.21 6.43 13.30
C LYS A 380 -25.86 5.42 14.40
N SER A 381 -25.15 4.33 14.07
CA SER A 381 -24.75 3.31 15.04
C SER A 381 -23.73 3.80 16.10
N PHE A 382 -23.06 4.93 15.83
CA PHE A 382 -22.09 5.54 16.74
C PHE A 382 -22.66 6.72 17.53
N MET A 383 -23.94 7.05 17.35
CA MET A 383 -24.59 8.10 18.15
C MET A 383 -24.52 7.80 19.64
N GLY A 384 -24.15 8.82 20.43
CA GLY A 384 -23.92 8.69 21.86
C GLY A 384 -22.55 8.09 22.22
N LYS A 385 -21.70 7.77 21.23
CA LYS A 385 -20.36 7.20 21.44
C LYS A 385 -19.24 8.04 20.81
N TYR A 386 -19.54 9.10 20.06
CA TYR A 386 -18.57 9.97 19.39
C TYR A 386 -17.60 10.64 20.38
N HIS A 387 -18.07 11.06 21.56
CA HIS A 387 -17.20 11.62 22.59
C HIS A 387 -16.16 10.61 23.09
N SER A 388 -16.55 9.35 23.26
CA SER A 388 -15.64 8.28 23.68
C SER A 388 -14.64 7.93 22.58
N MET A 389 -15.12 7.81 21.33
CA MET A 389 -14.24 7.59 20.17
C MET A 389 -13.22 8.71 20.00
N ALA A 390 -13.62 9.98 20.20
CA ALA A 390 -12.74 11.13 20.07
C ALA A 390 -11.59 11.15 21.11
N LYS A 391 -11.76 10.49 22.26
CA LYS A 391 -10.71 10.34 23.27
C LYS A 391 -9.68 9.27 22.94
N ASP A 392 -10.01 8.35 22.02
CA ASP A 392 -9.15 7.23 21.63
C ASP A 392 -8.21 7.58 20.46
N ARG A 393 -7.04 6.94 20.44
CA ARG A 393 -6.01 7.17 19.42
C ARG A 393 -6.45 6.74 18.02
N TYR A 394 -7.24 5.68 17.90
CA TYR A 394 -7.73 5.14 16.63
C TYR A 394 -9.17 5.60 16.37
N GLY A 395 -9.99 5.64 17.43
CA GLY A 395 -11.36 6.14 17.39
C GLY A 395 -11.44 7.58 16.87
N GLY A 396 -10.51 8.46 17.24
CA GLY A 396 -10.47 9.84 16.76
C GLY A 396 -10.36 9.93 15.24
N HIS A 397 -9.54 9.09 14.60
CA HIS A 397 -9.45 9.03 13.14
C HIS A 397 -10.76 8.56 12.51
N THR A 398 -11.44 7.59 13.14
CA THR A 398 -12.78 7.17 12.71
C THR A 398 -13.79 8.32 12.82
N VAL A 399 -13.74 9.13 13.88
CA VAL A 399 -14.59 10.32 14.03
C VAL A 399 -14.34 11.34 12.92
N ASP A 400 -13.08 11.61 12.57
CA ASP A 400 -12.75 12.49 11.44
C ASP A 400 -13.34 11.98 10.11
N LYS A 401 -13.31 10.67 9.85
CA LYS A 401 -13.95 10.08 8.65
C LYS A 401 -15.47 10.15 8.71
N CYS A 402 -16.07 9.90 9.87
CA CYS A 402 -17.50 10.08 10.08
C CYS A 402 -17.92 11.52 9.78
N TRP A 403 -17.14 12.50 10.27
CA TRP A 403 -17.35 13.92 10.02
C TRP A 403 -17.32 14.26 8.52
N ALA A 404 -16.30 13.77 7.81
CA ALA A 404 -16.07 14.08 6.40
C ALA A 404 -17.16 13.55 5.44
N VAL A 405 -17.91 12.51 5.86
CA VAL A 405 -18.99 11.91 5.06
C VAL A 405 -20.39 12.25 5.57
N SER A 406 -20.49 12.95 6.70
CA SER A 406 -21.77 13.38 7.27
C SER A 406 -22.35 14.57 6.49
N ASP A 407 -23.67 14.52 6.28
CA ASP A 407 -24.43 15.71 5.89
C ASP A 407 -24.52 16.71 7.06
N ILE A 408 -25.00 17.92 6.79
CA ILE A 408 -25.08 18.99 7.79
C ILE A 408 -25.91 18.56 9.01
N GLU A 409 -27.04 17.88 8.81
CA GLU A 409 -27.89 17.41 9.91
C GLU A 409 -27.14 16.45 10.85
N MET A 410 -26.40 15.48 10.27
CA MET A 410 -25.60 14.56 11.07
C MET A 410 -24.40 15.26 11.73
N LYS A 411 -23.75 16.21 11.04
CA LYS A 411 -22.66 17.02 11.61
C LYS A 411 -23.12 17.80 12.84
N GLU A 412 -24.31 18.40 12.80
CA GLU A 412 -24.87 19.10 13.96
C GLU A 412 -25.11 18.16 15.15
N LYS A 413 -25.58 16.93 14.90
CA LYS A 413 -25.77 15.91 15.95
C LYS A 413 -24.45 15.49 16.59
N ILE A 414 -23.43 15.23 15.77
CA ILE A 414 -22.08 14.89 16.25
C ILE A 414 -21.50 16.08 17.02
N ALA A 415 -21.62 17.31 16.51
CA ALA A 415 -21.10 18.50 17.16
C ALA A 415 -21.78 18.77 18.52
N ALA A 416 -23.09 18.53 18.63
CA ALA A 416 -23.82 18.64 19.88
C ALA A 416 -23.32 17.62 20.93
N GLU A 417 -23.06 16.38 20.52
CA GLU A 417 -22.49 15.36 21.41
C GLU A 417 -21.08 15.74 21.88
N LEU A 418 -20.21 16.19 20.96
CA LEU A 418 -18.85 16.62 21.30
C LEU A 418 -18.85 17.85 22.22
N LEU A 419 -19.78 18.78 22.01
CA LEU A 419 -19.94 19.98 22.85
C LEU A 419 -20.35 19.63 24.28
N ALA A 420 -21.23 18.63 24.46
CA ALA A 420 -21.65 18.16 25.79
C ALA A 420 -20.48 17.64 26.63
N HIS A 421 -19.41 17.14 25.98
CA HIS A 421 -18.19 16.64 26.62
C HIS A 421 -16.95 17.52 26.35
N GLU A 422 -17.14 18.80 26.02
CA GLU A 422 -16.06 19.73 25.63
C GLU A 422 -14.93 19.79 26.66
N GLN A 423 -15.25 19.88 27.95
CA GLN A 423 -14.25 19.98 29.02
C GLN A 423 -13.34 18.75 29.06
N GLU A 424 -13.91 17.54 29.04
CA GLU A 424 -13.14 16.29 29.01
C GLU A 424 -12.29 16.18 27.75
N LEU A 425 -12.88 16.49 26.59
CA LEU A 425 -12.21 16.38 25.29
C LEU A 425 -11.06 17.37 25.15
N SER A 426 -11.19 18.59 25.68
CA SER A 426 -10.15 19.62 25.64
C SER A 426 -8.90 19.24 26.43
N GLN A 427 -9.08 18.47 27.52
CA GLN A 427 -7.99 17.98 28.37
C GLN A 427 -7.37 16.68 27.83
N ASN A 428 -8.10 15.93 27.01
CA ASN A 428 -7.59 14.72 26.38
C ASN A 428 -6.65 15.04 25.19
N PHE A 429 -5.56 14.28 25.06
CA PHE A 429 -4.56 14.48 24.01
C PHE A 429 -5.14 14.36 22.59
N HIS A 430 -6.02 13.38 22.34
CA HIS A 430 -6.65 13.17 21.04
C HIS A 430 -7.91 14.03 20.88
N GLY A 431 -8.74 14.12 21.93
CA GLY A 431 -10.01 14.83 21.91
C GLY A 431 -9.91 16.29 21.48
N LYS A 432 -8.85 17.01 21.91
CA LYS A 432 -8.63 18.42 21.53
C LYS A 432 -8.46 18.62 20.03
N PHE A 433 -7.89 17.63 19.32
CA PHE A 433 -7.76 17.71 17.87
C PHE A 433 -9.11 17.55 17.19
N ILE A 434 -9.97 16.65 17.68
CA ILE A 434 -11.33 16.46 17.16
C ILE A 434 -12.18 17.72 17.39
N LEU A 435 -12.12 18.32 18.57
CA LEU A 435 -12.80 19.60 18.84
C LEU A 435 -12.38 20.70 17.86
N ARG A 436 -11.08 20.76 17.54
CA ARG A 436 -10.51 21.71 16.58
C ARG A 436 -10.92 21.41 15.14
N ASN A 437 -10.92 20.13 14.74
CA ASN A 437 -11.29 19.70 13.39
C ASN A 437 -12.76 20.00 13.11
N CYS A 438 -13.64 19.70 14.07
CA CYS A 438 -15.09 19.96 13.97
C CYS A 438 -15.48 21.42 14.29
N LYS A 439 -14.51 22.26 14.69
CA LYS A 439 -14.70 23.67 15.09
C LYS A 439 -15.81 23.85 16.15
N ILE A 440 -15.77 23.05 17.19
CA ILE A 440 -16.82 23.00 18.22
C ILE A 440 -16.99 24.34 18.97
N ASP A 441 -15.93 25.12 19.18
CA ASP A 441 -16.06 26.47 19.77
C ASP A 441 -16.87 27.43 18.88
N GLN A 442 -16.72 27.34 17.56
CA GLN A 442 -17.53 28.12 16.62
C GLN A 442 -18.97 27.63 16.60
N PHE A 443 -19.20 26.31 16.63
CA PHE A 443 -20.54 25.73 16.74
C PHE A 443 -21.27 26.22 18.01
N LYS A 444 -20.57 26.29 19.14
CA LYS A 444 -21.08 26.77 20.43
C LYS A 444 -21.46 28.26 20.42
N ARG A 445 -20.62 29.12 19.84
CA ARG A 445 -20.79 30.58 19.90
C ARG A 445 -21.60 31.15 18.75
N LYS A 446 -21.46 30.57 17.56
CA LYS A 446 -21.92 31.11 16.28
C LYS A 446 -22.38 29.98 15.35
N ARG A 447 -23.46 29.30 15.74
CA ARG A 447 -23.99 28.13 15.02
C ARG A 447 -24.31 28.43 13.55
N GLU A 448 -24.92 29.58 13.24
CA GLU A 448 -25.28 29.95 11.86
C GLU A 448 -24.06 30.11 10.96
N GLU A 449 -23.02 30.83 11.40
CA GLU A 449 -21.75 30.97 10.66
C GLU A 449 -21.06 29.61 10.46
N TRP A 450 -21.13 28.75 11.47
CA TRP A 450 -20.58 27.40 11.40
C TRP A 450 -21.32 26.54 10.35
N VAL A 451 -22.66 26.59 10.32
CA VAL A 451 -23.47 25.88 9.34
C VAL A 451 -23.16 26.38 7.93
N GLU A 452 -23.08 27.70 7.72
CA GLU A 452 -22.77 28.28 6.42
C GLU A 452 -21.36 27.89 5.93
N ARG A 453 -20.38 27.84 6.84
CA ARG A 453 -19.04 27.34 6.55
C ARG A 453 -19.06 25.87 6.10
N GLU A 454 -19.75 25.00 6.83
CA GLU A 454 -19.81 23.57 6.49
C GLU A 454 -20.56 23.35 5.16
N LYS A 455 -21.65 24.09 4.90
CA LYS A 455 -22.31 24.13 3.58
C LYS A 455 -21.38 24.62 2.48
N GLY A 456 -20.52 25.59 2.78
CA GLY A 456 -19.49 26.08 1.84
C GLY A 456 -18.44 25.01 1.51
N ILE A 457 -18.05 24.19 2.49
CA ILE A 457 -17.12 23.06 2.28
C ILE A 457 -17.79 21.97 1.43
N GLU A 458 -19.05 21.63 1.71
CA GLU A 458 -19.82 20.65 0.95
C GLU A 458 -20.00 21.09 -0.51
N ARG A 459 -20.42 22.34 -0.76
CA ARG A 459 -20.50 22.90 -2.12
C ARG A 459 -19.18 22.82 -2.88
N LYS A 460 -18.06 23.14 -2.22
CA LYS A 460 -16.73 23.01 -2.85
C LYS A 460 -16.43 21.55 -3.19
N LYS A 461 -16.71 20.62 -2.26
CA LYS A 461 -16.51 19.19 -2.47
C LYS A 461 -17.28 18.70 -3.69
N ASP A 462 -18.56 19.07 -3.80
CA ASP A 462 -19.40 18.70 -4.94
C ASP A 462 -18.87 19.30 -6.25
N MET A 463 -18.52 20.60 -6.25
CA MET A 463 -17.94 21.27 -7.43
C MET A 463 -16.64 20.62 -7.93
N PHE A 464 -15.80 20.14 -7.01
CA PHE A 464 -14.51 19.52 -7.37
C PHE A 464 -14.63 18.01 -7.62
N MET A 465 -15.71 17.35 -7.19
CA MET A 465 -15.98 15.95 -7.50
C MET A 465 -16.15 15.74 -9.00
N ASP A 466 -16.80 16.67 -9.68
CA ASP A 466 -17.00 16.67 -11.14
C ASP A 466 -15.70 16.94 -11.93
N ILE A 467 -14.70 17.58 -11.30
CA ILE A 467 -13.45 18.02 -11.97
C ILE A 467 -12.29 17.04 -11.72
N LEU A 468 -12.20 16.46 -10.52
CA LEU A 468 -11.00 15.73 -10.09
C LEU A 468 -11.18 14.21 -10.00
N GLY A 469 -12.40 13.69 -10.06
CA GLY A 469 -12.69 12.30 -9.68
C GLY A 469 -12.30 12.00 -8.22
N ASP A 470 -12.68 10.83 -7.71
CA ASP A 470 -12.59 10.46 -6.28
C ASP A 470 -11.16 10.44 -5.66
N ALA A 471 -10.11 10.67 -6.44
CA ALA A 471 -8.74 10.33 -6.05
C ALA A 471 -8.01 11.35 -5.13
N VAL A 472 -8.54 12.56 -4.87
CA VAL A 472 -7.70 13.63 -4.27
C VAL A 472 -8.22 14.24 -2.96
N LEU A 473 -9.48 14.00 -2.55
CA LEU A 473 -10.08 14.74 -1.43
C LEU A 473 -9.57 14.34 -0.02
N ALA A 474 -8.76 13.28 0.12
CA ALA A 474 -8.20 12.86 1.41
C ALA A 474 -7.09 13.79 1.94
N THR A 475 -6.52 14.67 1.12
CA THR A 475 -5.36 15.51 1.50
C THR A 475 -5.72 16.92 1.96
N ALA A 476 -6.96 17.37 1.76
CA ALA A 476 -7.35 18.76 2.00
C ALA A 476 -7.55 19.12 3.50
N HIS A 477 -7.54 18.16 4.42
CA HIS A 477 -7.74 18.41 5.86
C HIS A 477 -6.43 18.51 6.67
N GLY A 478 -5.26 18.41 6.01
CA GLY A 478 -3.94 18.49 6.66
C GLY A 478 -3.23 19.84 6.53
N LYS A 479 -3.80 20.82 5.84
CA LYS A 479 -3.20 22.15 5.67
C LYS A 479 -4.24 23.24 5.89
N GLN A 480 -4.45 23.60 7.15
CA GLN A 480 -4.72 24.97 7.60
C GLN A 480 -4.56 25.07 9.12
#